data_AF-A0A831UJT6-F1
#
_entry.id   AF-A0A831UJT6-F1
#
_cell.length_a   1.000
_cell.length_b   1.000
_cell.length_c   1.000
_cell.angle_alpha   90.00
_cell.angle_beta   90.00
_cell.angle_gamma   90.00
#
_symmetry.space_group_name_H-M   'P 1'
#
loop_
_entity.id
_entity.type
_entity.pdbx_description
1 polymer ?
#
loop_
_entity_poly.entity_id
_entity_poly.type
_entity_poly.pdbx_seq_one_letter_code
_entity_poly.pdbx_strand_id
1 'polypeptide(L)'
;MYDTPKAYEGTWGQALKELSHSIQVKYPPRTGVGVGVAKGVSEKELKFAENWKQKVVFELRDYKQGSTREVTTTQGRLYTVLWRGDLCVLDEQASALPPPKTAMHIRRTLAKHAPYFRSVFPEEKGSLAFFMPYDPCHSLLRGKLQNVKDVLREYFKVGVRFLAPEEIGLPDFAPTARVACFVVQSDSLSKVKELLKGALYKPGKGKKTTDDRFRLEDHGYLLVL
;
A
#
# COMPACT_ATOMS: atom_id res chain seq x y z
N MET A 1 -0.63 -4.79 16.24
CA MET A 1 -1.43 -5.06 17.45
C MET A 1 -2.75 -5.72 17.07
N TYR A 2 -2.63 -6.94 16.57
CA TYR A 2 -3.63 -7.99 16.66
C TYR A 2 -2.94 -9.06 17.50
N ASP A 3 -3.59 -9.59 18.54
CA ASP A 3 -2.88 -10.41 19.53
C ASP A 3 -2.64 -11.83 19.01
N THR A 4 -3.72 -12.59 18.92
CA THR A 4 -3.71 -13.97 18.42
C THR A 4 -4.93 -14.18 17.52
N PRO A 5 -4.82 -14.95 16.42
CA PRO A 5 -5.99 -15.31 15.60
C PRO A 5 -7.15 -15.88 16.42
N LYS A 6 -6.84 -16.66 17.47
CA LYS A 6 -7.83 -17.27 18.37
C LYS A 6 -8.77 -16.26 19.03
N ALA A 7 -8.29 -15.05 19.30
CA ALA A 7 -9.10 -13.98 19.88
C ALA A 7 -10.23 -13.50 18.96
N TYR A 8 -10.22 -13.88 17.68
CA TYR A 8 -11.16 -13.40 16.66
C TYR A 8 -12.02 -14.52 16.05
N GLU A 9 -11.88 -15.76 16.51
CA GLU A 9 -12.61 -16.94 16.00
C GLU A 9 -13.89 -17.24 16.78
N GLY A 10 -14.07 -16.66 17.97
CA GLY A 10 -15.17 -16.95 18.89
C GLY A 10 -16.03 -15.75 19.26
N THR A 11 -16.83 -15.91 20.31
CA THR A 11 -17.61 -14.82 20.92
C THR A 11 -16.71 -13.82 21.64
N TRP A 12 -17.22 -12.60 21.88
CA TRP A 12 -16.47 -11.57 22.59
C TRP A 12 -15.99 -12.01 23.99
N GLY A 13 -16.82 -12.76 24.73
CA GLY A 13 -16.43 -13.28 26.05
C GLY A 13 -15.28 -14.29 26.00
N GLN A 14 -15.16 -15.04 24.90
CA GLN A 14 -14.02 -15.94 24.66
C GLN A 14 -12.79 -15.13 24.21
N ALA A 15 -12.97 -14.13 23.34
CA ALA A 15 -11.92 -13.24 22.88
C ALA A 15 -11.19 -12.54 24.04
N LEU A 16 -11.93 -12.07 25.05
CA LEU A 16 -11.37 -11.40 26.23
C LEU A 16 -10.34 -12.24 27.00
N LYS A 17 -10.40 -13.57 26.89
CA LYS A 17 -9.43 -14.47 27.53
C LYS A 17 -8.10 -14.53 26.78
N GLU A 18 -8.12 -14.17 25.51
CA GLU A 18 -6.99 -14.27 24.58
C GLU A 18 -6.38 -12.89 24.24
N LEU A 19 -7.11 -11.80 24.49
CA LEU A 19 -6.66 -10.43 24.24
C LEU A 19 -5.82 -9.87 25.40
N SER A 20 -4.64 -9.36 25.10
CA SER A 20 -3.82 -8.58 26.03
C SER A 20 -4.28 -7.12 26.08
N HIS A 21 -4.68 -6.55 24.94
CA HIS A 21 -5.06 -5.14 24.84
C HIS A 21 -6.27 -4.92 23.93
N SER A 22 -7.02 -3.84 24.20
CA SER A 22 -7.98 -3.25 23.26
C SER A 22 -7.80 -1.75 23.15
N ILE A 23 -8.07 -1.20 21.96
CA ILE A 23 -8.11 0.24 21.71
C ILE A 23 -9.51 0.66 21.27
N GLN A 24 -10.05 1.70 21.89
CA GLN A 24 -11.28 2.37 21.45
C GLN A 24 -10.97 3.83 21.11
N VAL A 25 -11.05 4.18 19.83
CA VAL A 25 -10.90 5.57 19.39
C VAL A 25 -12.11 6.39 19.86
N LYS A 26 -11.86 7.46 20.63
CA LYS A 26 -12.91 8.35 21.14
C LYS A 26 -13.15 9.54 20.23
N TYR A 27 -12.09 10.17 19.75
CA TYR A 27 -12.16 11.37 18.94
C TYR A 27 -10.91 11.54 18.09
N PRO A 28 -11.03 11.75 16.77
CA PRO A 28 -10.12 12.63 16.07
C PRO A 28 -10.70 14.06 16.10
N PRO A 29 -9.96 15.09 16.55
CA PRO A 29 -10.31 16.47 16.22
C PRO A 29 -10.47 16.65 14.72
N ARG A 30 -11.65 17.13 14.29
CA ARG A 30 -11.90 17.54 12.90
C ARG A 30 -10.94 18.67 12.55
N THR A 31 -9.92 18.38 11.76
CA THR A 31 -9.10 19.42 11.12
C THR A 31 -9.31 19.36 9.63
N GLY A 32 -10.12 20.30 9.13
CA GLY A 32 -10.22 20.62 7.72
C GLY A 32 -9.37 21.85 7.45
N VAL A 33 -8.10 21.68 7.12
CA VAL A 33 -7.28 22.78 6.57
C VAL A 33 -6.51 22.22 5.39
N GLY A 34 -7.07 22.38 4.18
CA GLY A 34 -6.39 21.98 2.96
C GLY A 34 -5.15 22.85 2.73
N VAL A 35 -3.97 22.23 2.75
CA VAL A 35 -2.72 22.88 2.34
C VAL A 35 -2.50 22.68 0.84
N GLY A 36 -2.06 23.73 0.15
CA GLY A 36 -1.79 23.72 -1.29
C GLY A 36 -0.86 22.59 -1.72
N VAL A 37 -1.17 21.97 -2.86
CA VAL A 37 -0.44 20.83 -3.40
C VAL A 37 0.93 21.29 -3.91
N ALA A 38 2.01 20.86 -3.25
CA ALA A 38 3.37 21.02 -3.79
C ALA A 38 3.51 20.25 -5.12
N LYS A 39 4.16 20.86 -6.11
CA LYS A 39 4.29 20.33 -7.47
C LYS A 39 4.98 18.94 -7.43
N GLY A 40 4.25 17.88 -7.79
CA GLY A 40 4.79 16.52 -7.91
C GLY A 40 4.49 15.56 -6.75
N VAL A 41 3.76 15.99 -5.71
CA VAL A 41 3.26 15.11 -4.64
C VAL A 41 1.76 14.91 -4.84
N SER A 42 1.27 13.65 -4.75
CA SER A 42 -0.17 13.43 -4.87
C SER A 42 -0.91 14.01 -3.66
N GLU A 43 -2.11 14.56 -3.86
CA GLU A 43 -2.95 15.09 -2.78
C GLU A 43 -3.15 14.06 -1.64
N LYS A 44 -3.18 12.77 -1.99
CA LYS A 44 -3.30 11.67 -1.03
C LYS A 44 -2.03 11.44 -0.20
N GLU A 45 -0.84 11.62 -0.77
CA GLU A 45 0.41 11.56 -0.01
C GLU A 45 0.53 12.74 0.95
N LEU A 46 0.09 13.94 0.52
CA LEU A 46 0.02 15.11 1.40
C LEU A 46 -0.94 14.86 2.56
N LYS A 47 -2.15 14.37 2.27
CA LYS A 47 -3.14 14.00 3.30
C LYS A 47 -2.63 12.92 4.25
N PHE A 48 -1.89 11.93 3.76
CA PHE A 48 -1.28 10.91 4.62
C PHE A 48 -0.25 11.52 5.57
N ALA A 49 0.66 12.35 5.06
CA ALA A 49 1.68 13.03 5.87
C ALA A 49 1.07 14.04 6.86
N GLU A 50 -0.02 14.71 6.48
CA GLU A 50 -0.78 15.61 7.35
C GLU A 50 -1.44 14.81 8.49
N ASN A 51 -2.22 13.80 8.15
CA ASN A 51 -2.89 12.92 9.10
C ASN A 51 -1.90 12.30 10.09
N TRP A 52 -0.70 11.95 9.64
CA TRP A 52 0.36 11.39 10.50
C TRP A 52 0.65 12.22 11.75
N LYS A 53 0.56 13.55 11.62
CA LYS A 53 0.82 14.52 12.71
C LYS A 53 -0.45 14.92 13.46
N GLN A 54 -1.63 14.59 12.94
CA GLN A 54 -2.89 14.96 13.56
C GLN A 54 -3.08 14.26 14.89
N LYS A 55 -3.66 14.97 15.85
CA LYS A 55 -3.96 14.45 17.19
C LYS A 55 -5.03 13.35 17.11
N VAL A 56 -4.96 12.38 17.99
CA VAL A 56 -5.98 11.35 18.22
C VAL A 56 -6.10 11.09 19.72
N VAL A 57 -7.32 10.85 20.17
CA VAL A 57 -7.62 10.45 21.56
C VAL A 57 -8.31 9.09 21.53
N PHE A 58 -7.78 8.14 22.28
CA PHE A 58 -8.32 6.79 22.39
C PHE A 58 -8.16 6.23 23.80
N GLU A 59 -9.04 5.31 24.18
CA GLU A 59 -8.86 4.49 25.39
C GLU A 59 -8.02 3.27 25.05
N LEU A 60 -6.98 3.01 25.85
CA LEU A 60 -6.20 1.78 25.85
C LEU A 60 -6.56 1.00 27.10
N ARG A 61 -7.05 -0.22 26.90
CA ARG A 61 -7.29 -1.18 27.97
C ARG A 61 -6.22 -2.27 27.92
N ASP A 62 -5.60 -2.52 29.07
CA ASP A 62 -4.72 -3.68 29.32
C ASP A 62 -5.53 -4.69 30.12
N TYR A 63 -5.82 -5.84 29.52
CA TYR A 63 -6.60 -6.89 30.16
C TYR A 63 -5.80 -7.70 31.17
N LYS A 64 -4.46 -7.76 31.04
CA LYS A 64 -3.59 -8.46 31.99
C LYS A 64 -3.44 -7.67 33.30
N GLN A 65 -3.34 -6.35 33.20
CA GLN A 65 -3.26 -5.46 34.36
C GLN A 65 -4.63 -4.99 34.87
N GLY A 66 -5.71 -5.24 34.12
CA GLY A 66 -7.05 -4.77 34.46
C GLY A 66 -7.19 -3.24 34.40
N SER A 67 -6.25 -2.55 33.75
CA SER A 67 -6.18 -1.10 33.72
C SER A 67 -6.80 -0.54 32.43
N THR A 68 -7.32 0.68 32.52
CA THR A 68 -7.78 1.45 31.36
C THR A 68 -7.28 2.86 31.51
N ARG A 69 -6.73 3.42 30.43
CA ARG A 69 -6.29 4.82 30.39
C ARG A 69 -6.68 5.47 29.08
N GLU A 70 -6.96 6.75 29.14
CA GLU A 70 -7.03 7.58 27.95
C GLU A 70 -5.61 7.92 27.48
N VAL A 71 -5.38 7.82 26.18
CA VAL A 71 -4.14 8.17 25.51
C VAL A 71 -4.44 9.27 24.51
N THR A 72 -3.75 10.38 24.68
CA THR A 72 -3.70 11.48 23.73
C THR A 72 -2.37 11.40 22.98
N THR A 73 -2.39 11.32 21.66
CA THR A 73 -1.16 11.20 20.85
C THR A 73 -1.41 11.62 19.40
N THR A 74 -0.55 11.25 18.45
CA THR A 74 -0.78 11.46 17.01
C THR A 74 -1.29 10.20 16.29
N GLN A 75 -2.00 10.37 15.16
CA GLN A 75 -2.44 9.23 14.35
C GLN A 75 -1.25 8.40 13.86
N GLY A 76 -0.08 9.00 13.59
CA GLY A 76 1.13 8.28 13.20
C GLY A 76 1.65 7.35 14.31
N ARG A 77 1.62 7.79 15.57
CA ARG A 77 2.00 6.94 16.71
C ARG A 77 1.01 5.79 16.90
N LEU A 78 -0.30 6.08 16.87
CA LEU A 78 -1.33 5.03 16.91
C LEU A 78 -1.20 4.04 15.75
N TYR A 79 -0.98 4.53 14.52
CA TYR A 79 -0.73 3.70 13.35
C TYR A 79 0.47 2.78 13.55
N THR A 80 1.56 3.31 14.10
CA THR A 80 2.77 2.53 14.37
C THR A 80 2.52 1.46 15.43
N VAL A 81 1.78 1.76 16.49
CA VAL A 81 1.36 0.74 17.49
C VAL A 81 0.56 -0.36 16.82
N LEU A 82 -0.42 -0.01 15.99
CA LEU A 82 -1.24 -0.98 15.28
C LEU A 82 -0.41 -1.83 14.31
N TRP A 83 0.60 -1.25 13.68
CA TRP A 83 1.51 -1.95 12.77
C TRP A 83 2.52 -2.83 13.51
N ARG A 84 3.33 -2.25 14.40
CA ARG A 84 4.51 -2.89 15.02
C ARG A 84 4.24 -3.53 16.37
N GLY A 85 3.10 -3.21 17.00
CA GLY A 85 2.76 -3.71 18.34
C GLY A 85 3.54 -3.06 19.49
N ASP A 86 4.35 -2.04 19.22
CA ASP A 86 5.20 -1.39 20.22
C ASP A 86 4.46 -0.22 20.89
N LEU A 87 4.02 -0.44 22.13
CA LEU A 87 3.32 0.58 22.94
C LEU A 87 4.25 1.69 23.45
N CYS A 88 5.58 1.50 23.46
CA CYS A 88 6.53 2.54 23.87
C CYS A 88 6.48 3.75 22.92
N VAL A 89 6.02 3.55 21.68
CA VAL A 89 5.78 4.61 20.69
C VAL A 89 4.67 5.60 21.14
N LEU A 90 3.88 5.27 22.16
CA LEU A 90 2.88 6.20 22.71
C LEU A 90 3.47 7.24 23.66
N ASP A 91 4.73 7.07 24.11
CA ASP A 91 5.40 8.04 24.98
C ASP A 91 5.67 9.36 24.24
N GLU A 92 5.11 10.46 24.72
CA GLU A 92 5.28 11.79 24.12
C GLU A 92 6.75 12.24 24.08
N GLN A 93 7.59 11.76 24.99
CA GLN A 93 9.03 12.06 25.03
C GLN A 93 9.83 11.29 23.98
N ALA A 94 9.29 10.19 23.44
CA ALA A 94 9.96 9.46 22.36
C ALA A 94 10.04 10.32 21.09
N SER A 95 11.06 10.12 20.26
CA SER A 95 11.21 10.88 19.02
C SER A 95 10.04 10.63 18.06
N ALA A 96 9.64 11.68 17.33
CA ALA A 96 8.59 11.56 16.33
C ALA A 96 9.03 10.62 15.20
N LEU A 97 8.24 9.58 14.94
CA LEU A 97 8.51 8.65 13.86
C LEU A 97 8.13 9.27 12.50
N PRO A 98 8.97 9.12 11.46
CA PRO A 98 8.60 9.55 10.12
C PRO A 98 7.46 8.68 9.57
N PRO A 99 6.59 9.24 8.71
CA PRO A 99 5.59 8.43 8.01
C PRO A 99 6.29 7.39 7.12
N PRO A 100 5.76 6.16 7.02
CA PRO A 100 6.30 5.16 6.11
C PRO A 100 6.10 5.58 4.65
N LYS A 101 6.94 5.06 3.76
CA LYS A 101 6.80 5.26 2.32
C LYS A 101 5.52 4.57 1.82
N THR A 102 4.77 5.25 0.97
CA THR A 102 3.55 4.69 0.35
C THR A 102 3.91 3.81 -0.85
N ALA A 103 2.97 2.99 -1.34
CA ALA A 103 3.17 2.19 -2.55
C ALA A 103 3.61 3.02 -3.77
N MET A 104 3.22 4.29 -3.88
CA MET A 104 3.64 5.16 -4.98
C MET A 104 5.17 5.36 -5.05
N HIS A 105 5.85 5.28 -3.91
CA HIS A 105 7.32 5.37 -3.85
C HIS A 105 8.01 4.15 -4.45
N ILE A 106 7.36 2.98 -4.46
CA ILE A 106 7.88 1.73 -5.06
C ILE A 106 8.14 1.92 -6.55
N ARG A 107 7.26 2.69 -7.24
CA ARG A 107 7.35 2.89 -8.70
C ARG A 107 8.76 3.25 -9.16
N ARG A 108 9.45 4.11 -8.40
CA ARG A 108 10.78 4.64 -8.75
C ARG A 108 11.91 3.62 -8.60
N THR A 109 11.66 2.50 -7.94
CA THR A 109 12.67 1.47 -7.65
C THR A 109 12.48 0.20 -8.46
N LEU A 110 11.28 -0.05 -9.02
CA LEU A 110 10.94 -1.31 -9.72
C LEU A 110 12.01 -1.80 -10.70
N ALA A 111 12.49 -0.93 -11.59
CA ALA A 111 13.50 -1.31 -12.59
C ALA A 111 14.81 -1.83 -11.96
N LYS A 112 15.20 -1.31 -10.78
CA LYS A 112 16.42 -1.73 -10.06
C LYS A 112 16.30 -3.14 -9.49
N HIS A 113 15.07 -3.64 -9.29
CA HIS A 113 14.81 -4.96 -8.74
C HIS A 113 14.56 -6.03 -9.81
N ALA A 114 14.84 -5.74 -11.09
CA ALA A 114 14.68 -6.70 -12.18
C ALA A 114 15.39 -8.06 -11.94
N PRO A 115 16.63 -8.12 -11.40
CA PRO A 115 17.28 -9.41 -11.10
C PRO A 115 16.48 -10.24 -10.09
N TYR A 116 15.98 -9.61 -9.03
CA TYR A 116 15.15 -10.27 -8.02
C TYR A 116 13.83 -10.75 -8.60
N PHE A 117 13.18 -9.96 -9.46
CA PHE A 117 11.95 -10.36 -10.12
C PHE A 117 12.13 -11.64 -10.93
N ARG A 118 13.24 -11.78 -11.67
CA ARG A 118 13.53 -13.04 -12.38
C ARG A 118 13.70 -14.23 -11.44
N SER A 119 14.35 -14.03 -10.29
CA SER A 119 14.62 -15.13 -9.35
C SER A 119 13.36 -15.64 -8.63
N VAL A 120 12.33 -14.80 -8.46
CA VAL A 120 11.08 -15.21 -7.79
C VAL A 120 10.02 -15.81 -8.73
N PHE A 121 10.27 -15.79 -10.05
CA PHE A 121 9.44 -16.42 -11.08
C PHE A 121 10.28 -17.35 -11.99
N PRO A 122 10.99 -18.35 -11.43
CA PRO A 122 11.91 -19.18 -12.21
C PRO A 122 11.20 -20.06 -13.26
N GLU A 123 9.96 -20.47 -13.00
CA GLU A 123 9.16 -21.31 -13.91
C GLU A 123 8.56 -20.53 -15.08
N GLU A 124 8.63 -19.20 -15.05
CA GLU A 124 8.03 -18.31 -16.04
C GLU A 124 9.10 -17.71 -16.98
N LYS A 125 10.27 -18.36 -17.08
CA LYS A 125 11.38 -17.90 -17.91
C LYS A 125 10.94 -17.72 -19.37
N GLY A 126 11.17 -16.53 -19.92
CA GLY A 126 10.74 -16.14 -21.27
C GLY A 126 9.33 -15.53 -21.33
N SER A 127 8.53 -15.63 -20.27
CA SER A 127 7.26 -14.91 -20.14
C SER A 127 7.47 -13.41 -19.96
N LEU A 128 6.44 -12.62 -20.25
CA LEU A 128 6.42 -11.19 -19.99
C LEU A 128 5.74 -10.93 -18.64
N ALA A 129 6.32 -10.04 -17.84
CA ALA A 129 5.77 -9.65 -16.56
C ALA A 129 5.68 -8.13 -16.41
N PHE A 130 4.52 -7.66 -15.98
CA PHE A 130 4.29 -6.27 -15.64
C PHE A 130 4.20 -6.09 -14.13
N PHE A 131 5.06 -5.23 -13.59
CA PHE A 131 5.17 -4.91 -12.17
C PHE A 131 4.62 -3.51 -11.93
N MET A 132 3.72 -3.32 -10.97
CA MET A 132 3.20 -1.99 -10.63
C MET A 132 3.03 -1.81 -9.13
N PRO A 133 3.15 -0.58 -8.60
CA PRO A 133 2.83 -0.29 -7.21
C PRO A 133 1.34 -0.57 -6.95
N TYR A 134 1.06 -1.18 -5.81
CA TYR A 134 -0.29 -1.51 -5.37
C TYR A 134 -0.47 -1.23 -3.89
N ASP A 135 -1.66 -0.77 -3.52
CA ASP A 135 -2.09 -0.68 -2.13
C ASP A 135 -3.61 -0.90 -2.09
N PRO A 136 -4.10 -1.91 -1.35
CA PRO A 136 -5.53 -2.20 -1.26
C PRO A 136 -6.31 -1.08 -0.59
N CYS A 137 -5.69 -0.18 0.18
CA CYS A 137 -6.33 1.00 0.76
C CYS A 137 -6.39 2.17 -0.24
N HIS A 138 -5.63 2.13 -1.34
CA HIS A 138 -5.56 3.22 -2.31
C HIS A 138 -6.48 3.01 -3.53
N SER A 139 -7.62 3.73 -3.57
CA SER A 139 -8.64 3.55 -4.62
C SER A 139 -8.15 3.64 -6.07
N LEU A 140 -7.22 4.56 -6.37
CA LEU A 140 -6.63 4.67 -7.71
C LEU A 140 -5.82 3.42 -8.09
N LEU A 141 -5.08 2.84 -7.14
CA LEU A 141 -4.23 1.68 -7.40
C LEU A 141 -5.09 0.42 -7.51
N ARG A 142 -6.17 0.31 -6.72
CA ARG A 142 -7.22 -0.69 -6.92
C ARG A 142 -7.82 -0.63 -8.33
N GLY A 143 -8.21 0.56 -8.78
CA GLY A 143 -8.75 0.75 -10.12
C GLY A 143 -7.75 0.37 -11.22
N LYS A 144 -6.47 0.79 -11.11
CA LYS A 144 -5.43 0.41 -12.06
C LYS A 144 -5.19 -1.10 -12.10
N LEU A 145 -5.12 -1.74 -10.93
CA LEU A 145 -4.96 -3.19 -10.83
C LEU A 145 -6.09 -3.90 -11.58
N GLN A 146 -7.34 -3.50 -11.32
CA GLN A 146 -8.51 -4.11 -11.95
C GLN A 146 -8.51 -3.91 -13.47
N ASN A 147 -8.26 -2.69 -13.94
CA ASN A 147 -8.17 -2.41 -15.38
C ASN A 147 -7.10 -3.24 -16.09
N VAL A 148 -5.89 -3.33 -15.52
CA VAL A 148 -4.80 -4.14 -16.11
C VAL A 148 -5.18 -5.61 -16.12
N LYS A 149 -5.75 -6.10 -15.02
CA LYS A 149 -6.22 -7.48 -14.88
C LYS A 149 -7.27 -7.82 -15.95
N ASP A 150 -8.26 -6.96 -16.14
CA ASP A 150 -9.35 -7.19 -17.08
C ASP A 150 -8.86 -7.19 -18.53
N VAL A 151 -8.10 -6.16 -18.93
CA VAL A 151 -7.57 -6.04 -20.29
C VAL A 151 -6.63 -7.21 -20.63
N LEU A 152 -5.76 -7.64 -19.72
CA LEU A 152 -4.85 -8.75 -20.01
C LEU A 152 -5.58 -10.10 -20.06
N ARG A 153 -6.65 -10.28 -19.26
CA ARG A 153 -7.42 -11.54 -19.21
C ARG A 153 -8.23 -11.84 -20.47
N GLU A 154 -8.55 -10.80 -21.25
CA GLU A 154 -9.20 -10.98 -22.56
C GLU A 154 -8.29 -11.75 -23.55
N TYR A 155 -6.97 -11.71 -23.36
CA TYR A 155 -6.01 -12.26 -24.31
C TYR A 155 -5.11 -13.36 -23.73
N PHE A 156 -4.95 -13.42 -22.41
CA PHE A 156 -4.00 -14.32 -21.75
C PHE A 156 -4.60 -14.97 -20.49
N LYS A 157 -4.04 -16.11 -20.11
CA LYS A 157 -4.21 -16.63 -18.74
C LYS A 157 -3.35 -15.80 -17.80
N VAL A 158 -3.97 -14.91 -17.02
CA VAL A 158 -3.27 -13.97 -16.14
C VAL A 158 -3.32 -14.42 -14.69
N GLY A 159 -2.15 -14.76 -14.14
CA GLY A 159 -1.92 -14.83 -12.70
C GLY A 159 -1.53 -13.46 -12.14
N VAL A 160 -2.04 -13.12 -10.95
CA VAL A 160 -1.61 -11.92 -10.22
C VAL A 160 -0.98 -12.36 -8.91
N ARG A 161 0.31 -12.04 -8.74
CA ARG A 161 1.03 -12.23 -7.47
C ARG A 161 1.27 -10.87 -6.83
N PHE A 162 1.27 -10.84 -5.50
CA PHE A 162 1.65 -9.65 -4.73
C PHE A 162 2.95 -9.92 -4.00
N LEU A 163 3.90 -9.01 -4.12
CA LEU A 163 5.14 -9.02 -3.35
C LEU A 163 5.09 -7.89 -2.31
N ALA A 164 5.46 -8.18 -1.08
CA ALA A 164 5.70 -7.19 -0.05
C ALA A 164 6.99 -6.41 -0.34
N PRO A 165 7.05 -5.11 0.01
CA PRO A 165 8.28 -4.31 -0.12
C PRO A 165 9.48 -4.97 0.55
N GLU A 166 9.30 -5.60 1.70
CA GLU A 166 10.34 -6.30 2.44
C GLU A 166 10.95 -7.46 1.64
N GLU A 167 10.13 -8.19 0.87
CA GLU A 167 10.60 -9.29 0.01
C GLU A 167 11.59 -8.78 -1.04
N ILE A 168 11.43 -7.55 -1.53
CA ILE A 168 12.31 -6.93 -2.53
C ILE A 168 13.38 -6.02 -1.90
N GLY A 169 13.58 -6.08 -0.58
CA GLY A 169 14.61 -5.32 0.13
C GLY A 169 14.25 -3.86 0.43
N LEU A 170 12.96 -3.55 0.62
CA LEU A 170 12.45 -2.20 0.89
C LEU A 170 11.67 -2.14 2.23
N PRO A 171 12.35 -2.04 3.39
CA PRO A 171 11.72 -2.20 4.71
C PRO A 171 10.92 -1.00 5.24
N ASP A 172 11.01 0.19 4.62
CA ASP A 172 10.43 1.43 5.15
C ASP A 172 9.05 1.79 4.54
N PHE A 173 8.29 0.78 4.12
CA PHE A 173 7.02 1.00 3.44
C PHE A 173 5.82 0.75 4.34
N ALA A 174 4.67 1.31 3.97
CA ALA A 174 3.42 1.04 4.66
C ALA A 174 3.11 -0.47 4.59
N PRO A 175 2.62 -1.10 5.67
CA PRO A 175 2.32 -2.54 5.73
C PRO A 175 1.30 -3.03 4.69
N THR A 176 0.56 -2.13 4.05
CA THR A 176 -0.40 -2.43 2.97
C THR A 176 0.19 -2.25 1.57
N ALA A 177 1.34 -1.60 1.44
CA ALA A 177 2.00 -1.39 0.16
C ALA A 177 2.47 -2.74 -0.40
N ARG A 178 2.30 -2.95 -1.70
CA ARG A 178 2.68 -4.16 -2.42
C ARG A 178 3.20 -3.81 -3.81
N VAL A 179 3.90 -4.75 -4.43
CA VAL A 179 4.09 -4.81 -5.88
C VAL A 179 3.09 -5.81 -6.44
N ALA A 180 2.22 -5.38 -7.34
CA ALA A 180 1.39 -6.28 -8.11
C ALA A 180 2.18 -6.76 -9.35
N CYS A 181 2.21 -8.06 -9.55
CA CYS A 181 2.93 -8.72 -10.63
C CYS A 181 1.94 -9.46 -11.53
N PHE A 182 1.87 -9.06 -12.79
CA PHE A 182 1.07 -9.70 -13.83
C PHE A 182 2.00 -10.48 -14.73
N VAL A 183 1.91 -11.81 -14.71
CA VAL A 183 2.70 -12.66 -15.61
C VAL A 183 1.81 -13.12 -16.76
N VAL A 184 2.31 -12.97 -17.97
CA VAL A 184 1.62 -13.36 -19.21
C VAL A 184 2.57 -14.13 -20.12
N GLN A 185 2.10 -15.26 -20.62
CA GLN A 185 2.79 -16.04 -21.65
C GLN A 185 2.52 -15.39 -23.01
N SER A 186 3.50 -14.64 -23.51
CA SER A 186 3.44 -13.96 -24.80
C SER A 186 4.85 -13.68 -25.29
N ASP A 187 5.10 -13.92 -26.56
CA ASP A 187 6.33 -13.56 -27.27
C ASP A 187 6.32 -12.10 -27.76
N SER A 188 5.14 -11.51 -27.89
CA SER A 188 4.96 -10.14 -28.40
C SER A 188 4.99 -9.08 -27.29
N LEU A 189 6.17 -8.51 -27.05
CA LEU A 189 6.34 -7.36 -26.14
C LEU A 189 5.49 -6.16 -26.56
N SER A 190 5.40 -5.90 -27.87
CA SER A 190 4.62 -4.78 -28.43
C SER A 190 3.12 -4.93 -28.15
N LYS A 191 2.56 -6.13 -28.35
CA LYS A 191 1.15 -6.41 -28.05
C LYS A 191 0.84 -6.18 -26.58
N VAL A 192 1.65 -6.72 -25.66
CA VAL A 192 1.46 -6.53 -24.22
C VAL A 192 1.57 -5.05 -23.83
N LYS A 193 2.52 -4.32 -24.42
CA LYS A 193 2.70 -2.88 -24.17
C LYS A 193 1.48 -2.05 -24.61
N GLU A 194 0.89 -2.34 -25.78
CA GLU A 194 -0.32 -1.65 -26.26
C GLU A 194 -1.55 -1.97 -25.40
N LEU A 195 -1.71 -3.21 -24.96
CA LEU A 195 -2.77 -3.60 -24.02
C LEU A 195 -2.64 -2.85 -22.69
N LEU A 196 -1.42 -2.80 -22.12
CA LEU A 196 -1.15 -2.06 -20.89
C LEU A 196 -1.40 -0.55 -21.06
N LYS A 197 -1.06 0.01 -22.22
CA LYS A 197 -1.39 1.40 -22.56
C LYS A 197 -2.89 1.62 -22.56
N GLY A 198 -3.68 0.76 -23.20
CA GLY A 198 -5.15 0.83 -23.17
C GLY A 198 -5.75 0.76 -21.76
N ALA A 199 -5.15 -0.05 -20.87
CA ALA A 199 -5.62 -0.19 -19.49
C ALA A 199 -5.29 1.00 -18.59
N LEU A 200 -4.13 1.62 -18.82
CA LEU A 200 -3.52 2.60 -17.91
C LEU A 200 -3.67 4.05 -18.36
N TYR A 201 -3.87 4.27 -19.66
CA TYR A 201 -4.08 5.59 -20.24
C TYR A 201 -5.56 5.98 -20.17
N LYS A 202 -5.84 7.16 -19.61
CA LYS A 202 -7.14 7.82 -19.74
C LYS A 202 -6.90 9.18 -20.40
N PRO A 203 -7.37 9.41 -21.63
CA PRO A 203 -7.23 10.71 -22.26
C PRO A 203 -7.88 11.79 -21.39
N GLY A 204 -7.21 12.92 -21.22
CA GLY A 204 -7.85 14.08 -20.61
C GLY A 204 -9.05 14.54 -21.46
N LYS A 205 -10.17 14.91 -20.81
CA LYS A 205 -11.35 15.45 -21.53
C LYS A 205 -10.90 16.57 -22.47
N GLY A 206 -11.12 16.40 -23.78
CA GLY A 206 -10.85 17.42 -24.80
C GLY A 206 -9.44 17.43 -25.41
N LYS A 207 -8.52 16.54 -25.03
CA LYS A 207 -7.20 16.43 -25.69
C LYS A 207 -7.23 15.41 -26.83
N LYS A 208 -6.80 15.81 -28.03
CA LYS A 208 -6.52 14.89 -29.14
C LYS A 208 -5.33 14.01 -28.76
N THR A 209 -5.40 12.73 -29.11
CA THR A 209 -4.46 11.65 -28.76
C THR A 209 -3.01 11.86 -29.24
N THR A 210 -2.75 12.86 -30.07
CA THR A 210 -1.45 13.10 -30.73
C THR A 210 -0.42 13.84 -29.87
N ASP A 211 -0.83 14.56 -28.83
CA ASP A 211 0.10 15.32 -27.96
C ASP A 211 0.39 14.64 -26.61
N ASP A 212 -0.29 13.54 -26.29
CA ASP A 212 -0.16 12.89 -24.99
C ASP A 212 0.91 11.79 -25.02
N ARG A 213 2.08 12.08 -24.44
CA ARG A 213 3.21 11.13 -24.37
C ARG A 213 2.97 10.13 -23.23
N PHE A 214 2.15 9.12 -23.47
CA PHE A 214 2.01 8.01 -22.53
C PHE A 214 3.36 7.31 -22.31
N ARG A 215 3.77 7.17 -21.05
CA ARG A 215 4.96 6.43 -20.64
C ARG A 215 4.56 5.31 -19.69
N LEU A 216 4.77 4.06 -20.11
CA LEU A 216 4.43 2.89 -19.27
C LEU A 216 5.20 2.91 -17.93
N GLU A 217 6.42 3.43 -17.94
CA GLU A 217 7.29 3.61 -16.77
C GLU A 217 6.66 4.47 -15.66
N ASP A 218 5.75 5.38 -16.01
CA ASP A 218 5.01 6.19 -15.03
C ASP A 218 3.95 5.38 -14.28
N HIS A 219 3.69 4.13 -14.71
CA HIS A 219 2.68 3.26 -14.14
C HIS A 219 3.27 1.97 -13.56
N GLY A 220 4.41 1.50 -14.09
CA GLY A 220 5.03 0.26 -13.67
C GLY A 220 6.26 -0.08 -14.50
N TYR A 221 6.72 -1.32 -14.42
CA TYR A 221 7.89 -1.82 -15.12
C TYR A 221 7.53 -3.12 -15.86
N LEU A 222 7.78 -3.16 -17.16
CA LEU A 222 7.56 -4.34 -18.01
C LEU A 222 8.90 -5.03 -18.23
N LEU A 223 8.95 -6.33 -17.96
CA LEU A 223 10.16 -7.15 -17.92
C LEU A 223 9.92 -8.47 -18.63
N VAL A 224 10.96 -9.00 -19.29
CA VAL A 224 11.03 -10.42 -19.69
C VAL A 224 11.68 -11.20 -18.54
N LEU A 225 10.96 -12.20 -18.02
CA LEU A 225 11.38 -13.04 -16.89
C LEU A 225 12.49 -14.02 -17.26
#